data_AF-A0A6J5XYM9-F1
#
_entry.id   AF-A0A6J5XYM9-F1
#
_cell.length_a   1.000
_cell.length_b   1.000
_cell.length_c   1.000
_cell.angle_alpha   90.00
_cell.angle_beta   90.00
_cell.angle_gamma   90.00
#
_symmetry.space_group_name_H-M   'P 1'
#
loop_
_entity.id
_entity.type
_entity.pdbx_description
1 polymer ?
#
loop_
_entity_poly.entity_id
_entity_poly.type
_entity_poly.pdbx_seq_one_letter_code
_entity_poly.pdbx_strand_id
1 'polypeptide(L)'
;MKNMKIYDADHDAIKAFRGTGLELVVVALLNGYLQAMSANDDQAMNWIKENVQAFLPDTLIRGICAGNEVLGMAEFELWGALVGAVKNIYKAVKKLQLADLVQITTPHAQAVFVRSCTFKKTVKRKYTKPFLELFAEIGSQFCLMLPLSLSTWLIQQTLI
;
A
#
# COMPACT_ATOMS: atom_id res chain seq x y z
N MET A 1 14.27 -12.63 5.10
CA MET A 1 14.34 -11.16 4.97
C MET A 1 13.92 -10.55 6.31
N LYS A 2 14.66 -9.57 6.84
CA LYS A 2 14.30 -8.86 8.08
C LYS A 2 13.62 -7.55 7.69
N ASN A 3 12.30 -7.58 7.62
CA ASN A 3 11.50 -6.44 7.17
C ASN A 3 10.85 -5.78 8.39
N MET A 4 10.89 -4.46 8.47
CA MET A 4 10.18 -3.69 9.50
C MET A 4 9.09 -2.86 8.85
N LYS A 5 7.88 -2.89 9.43
CA LYS A 5 6.77 -2.04 9.00
C LYS A 5 6.61 -0.87 9.96
N ILE A 6 6.61 0.34 9.43
CA ILE A 6 6.29 1.56 10.18
C ILE A 6 4.96 2.12 9.69
N TYR A 7 4.11 2.55 10.64
CA TYR A 7 2.73 2.97 10.35
C TYR A 7 2.60 4.45 10.01
N ASP A 8 3.66 5.22 10.21
CA ASP A 8 3.74 6.62 9.87
C ASP A 8 5.08 6.88 9.17
N ALA A 9 5.11 7.91 8.33
CA ALA A 9 6.32 8.40 7.71
C ALA A 9 7.03 9.41 8.62
N ASP A 10 7.20 9.06 9.90
CA ASP A 10 7.98 9.86 10.83
C ASP A 10 9.46 9.84 10.39
N HIS A 11 9.98 11.02 10.08
CA HIS A 11 11.33 11.17 9.51
C HIS A 11 12.42 10.74 10.50
N ASP A 12 12.22 10.91 11.79
CA ASP A 12 13.20 10.53 12.79
C ASP A 12 13.19 9.02 13.03
N ALA A 13 12.00 8.40 12.97
CA ALA A 13 11.86 6.96 12.95
C ALA A 13 12.54 6.35 11.71
N ILE A 14 12.33 6.91 10.51
CA ILE A 14 12.98 6.43 9.28
C ILE A 14 14.50 6.57 9.37
N LYS A 15 15.01 7.74 9.82
CA LYS A 15 16.45 7.99 10.00
C LYS A 15 17.10 7.01 10.97
N ALA A 16 16.38 6.54 11.98
CA ALA A 16 16.92 5.56 12.93
C ALA A 16 17.33 4.23 12.26
N PHE A 17 16.77 3.91 11.09
CA PHE A 17 17.13 2.73 10.30
C PHE A 17 18.28 2.96 9.30
N ARG A 18 18.81 4.19 9.21
CA ARG A 18 19.93 4.51 8.32
C ARG A 18 21.12 3.60 8.58
N GLY A 19 21.63 2.97 7.52
CA GLY A 19 22.81 2.09 7.60
C GLY A 19 22.61 0.77 8.36
N THR A 20 21.40 0.45 8.83
CA THR A 20 21.12 -0.82 9.53
C THR A 20 21.06 -2.03 8.59
N GLY A 21 20.89 -1.79 7.29
CA GLY A 21 20.66 -2.84 6.28
C GLY A 21 19.28 -3.50 6.38
N LEU A 22 18.39 -3.00 7.23
CA LEU A 22 17.01 -3.48 7.33
C LEU A 22 16.15 -2.87 6.22
N GLU A 23 15.29 -3.67 5.61
CA GLU A 23 14.33 -3.22 4.62
C GLU A 23 13.06 -2.72 5.30
N LEU A 24 12.62 -1.51 4.93
CA LEU A 24 11.45 -0.85 5.47
C LEU A 24 10.26 -0.90 4.54
N VAL A 25 9.10 -1.17 5.14
CA VAL A 25 7.78 -0.94 4.54
C VAL A 25 7.14 0.24 5.26
N VAL A 26 6.94 1.34 4.56
CA VAL A 26 6.36 2.57 5.09
C VAL A 26 4.88 2.62 4.73
N VAL A 27 4.01 2.88 5.70
CA VAL A 27 2.60 3.20 5.40
C VAL A 27 2.54 4.62 4.87
N ALA A 28 2.24 4.76 3.59
CA ALA A 28 2.23 6.05 2.91
C ALA A 28 0.99 6.88 3.14
N LEU A 29 -0.15 6.24 3.37
CA LEU A 29 -1.42 6.94 3.47
C LEU A 29 -2.26 6.38 4.60
N LEU A 30 -2.50 7.21 5.61
CA LEU A 30 -3.63 6.99 6.51
C LEU A 30 -4.94 7.21 5.74
N ASN A 31 -6.01 6.54 6.16
CA ASN A 31 -7.29 6.52 5.44
C ASN A 31 -7.84 7.93 5.17
N GLY A 32 -7.61 8.89 6.09
CA GLY A 32 -8.05 10.28 5.94
C GLY A 32 -7.41 11.05 4.78
N TYR A 33 -6.23 10.63 4.30
CA TYR A 33 -5.54 11.30 3.20
C TYR A 33 -5.84 10.68 1.83
N LEU A 34 -6.55 9.55 1.78
CA LEU A 34 -6.82 8.83 0.53
C LEU A 34 -7.57 9.69 -0.48
N GLN A 35 -8.58 10.46 -0.04
CA GLN A 35 -9.37 11.30 -0.94
C GLN A 35 -8.52 12.41 -1.58
N ALA A 36 -7.71 13.12 -0.77
CA ALA A 36 -6.83 14.17 -1.25
C ALA A 36 -5.79 13.63 -2.23
N MET A 37 -5.15 12.50 -1.90
CA MET A 37 -4.15 11.87 -2.76
C MET A 37 -4.75 11.29 -4.05
N SER A 38 -6.02 10.89 -4.01
CA SER A 38 -6.76 10.41 -5.18
C SER A 38 -7.09 11.56 -6.15
N ALA A 39 -7.48 12.71 -5.60
CA ALA A 39 -7.91 13.87 -6.38
C ALA A 39 -6.74 14.67 -7.00
N ASN A 40 -5.55 14.61 -6.41
CA ASN A 40 -4.39 15.41 -6.84
C ASN A 40 -3.11 14.55 -6.92
N ASP A 41 -2.55 14.41 -8.12
CA ASP A 41 -1.34 13.62 -8.35
C ASP A 41 -0.04 14.33 -7.92
N ASP A 42 -0.03 15.66 -7.84
CA ASP A 42 1.10 16.43 -7.29
C ASP A 42 1.30 16.14 -5.80
N GLN A 43 0.21 15.93 -5.06
CA GLN A 43 0.29 15.51 -3.65
C GLN A 43 1.02 14.17 -3.51
N ALA A 44 0.71 13.20 -4.39
CA ALA A 44 1.41 11.92 -4.40
C ALA A 44 2.89 12.08 -4.76
N MET A 45 3.20 12.95 -5.72
CA MET A 45 4.58 13.23 -6.11
C MET A 45 5.40 13.82 -4.95
N ASN A 46 4.87 14.85 -4.29
CA ASN A 46 5.56 15.51 -3.18
C ASN A 46 5.74 14.56 -2.00
N TRP A 47 4.69 13.79 -1.67
CA TRP A 47 4.78 12.81 -0.60
C TRP A 47 5.89 11.77 -0.85
N ILE A 48 6.01 11.24 -2.07
CA ILE A 48 7.07 10.26 -2.40
C ILE A 48 8.46 10.90 -2.35
N LYS A 49 8.61 12.15 -2.80
CA LYS A 49 9.89 12.87 -2.71
C LYS A 49 10.34 13.03 -1.25
N GLU A 50 9.43 13.49 -0.40
CA GLU A 50 9.72 13.85 0.99
C GLU A 50 9.88 12.62 1.89
N ASN A 51 9.07 11.57 1.66
CA ASN A 51 8.97 10.46 2.59
C ASN A 51 9.65 9.17 2.12
N VAL A 52 10.07 9.11 0.85
CA VAL A 52 10.74 7.93 0.28
C VAL A 52 12.06 8.31 -0.37
N GLN A 53 12.03 9.20 -1.38
CA GLN A 53 13.22 9.53 -2.15
C GLN A 53 14.31 10.19 -1.27
N ALA A 54 13.91 11.06 -0.34
CA ALA A 54 14.84 11.77 0.55
C ALA A 54 15.69 10.86 1.45
N PHE A 55 15.26 9.61 1.69
CA PHE A 55 15.95 8.66 2.57
C PHE A 55 16.75 7.60 1.81
N LEU A 56 16.59 7.53 0.49
CA LEU A 56 17.33 6.60 -0.37
C LEU A 56 18.67 7.22 -0.80
N PRO A 57 19.76 6.43 -0.94
CA PRO A 57 19.83 4.97 -0.69
C PRO A 57 20.17 4.60 0.76
N ASP A 58 20.41 5.58 1.63
CA ASP A 58 20.93 5.43 2.99
C ASP A 58 20.03 4.58 3.93
N THR A 59 18.72 4.61 3.67
CA THR A 59 17.71 3.79 4.34
C THR A 59 16.97 2.96 3.30
N LEU A 60 16.89 1.65 3.49
CA LEU A 60 16.35 0.73 2.48
C LEU A 60 14.81 0.69 2.51
N ILE A 61 14.16 1.73 2.00
CA ILE A 61 12.71 1.71 1.80
C ILE A 61 12.39 0.83 0.58
N ARG A 62 11.65 -0.25 0.79
CA ARG A 62 11.30 -1.26 -0.23
C ARG A 62 9.81 -1.43 -0.43
N GLY A 63 9.00 -0.95 0.52
CA GLY A 63 7.55 -1.05 0.43
C GLY A 63 6.85 0.24 0.82
N ILE A 64 5.76 0.53 0.12
CA ILE A 64 4.78 1.55 0.45
C ILE A 64 3.44 0.84 0.69
N CYS A 65 2.77 1.12 1.80
CA CYS A 65 1.39 0.68 2.04
C CYS A 65 0.41 1.86 1.93
N ALA A 66 -0.59 1.78 1.05
CA ALA A 66 -1.64 2.80 0.98
C ALA A 66 -2.91 2.36 1.73
N GLY A 67 -3.37 3.17 2.67
CA GLY A 67 -4.53 2.86 3.50
C GLY A 67 -4.30 1.73 4.51
N ASN A 68 -5.27 1.57 5.42
CA ASN A 68 -5.35 0.46 6.35
C ASN A 68 -6.78 -0.10 6.37
N GLU A 69 -6.95 -1.33 5.89
CA GLU A 69 -8.21 -2.09 5.94
C GLU A 69 -9.43 -1.43 5.29
N VAL A 70 -9.21 -0.52 4.34
CA VAL A 70 -10.25 0.30 3.69
C VAL A 70 -11.40 -0.54 3.12
N LEU A 71 -11.09 -1.67 2.49
CA LEU A 71 -12.11 -2.57 1.90
C LEU A 71 -12.98 -3.29 2.95
N GLY A 72 -12.59 -3.27 4.23
CA GLY A 72 -13.38 -3.76 5.35
C GLY A 72 -14.34 -2.71 5.94
N MET A 73 -14.17 -1.44 5.57
CA MET A 73 -14.99 -0.33 6.05
C MET A 73 -16.29 -0.21 5.22
N ALA A 74 -17.37 0.26 5.85
CA ALA A 74 -18.67 0.47 5.21
C ALA A 74 -18.72 1.71 4.29
N GLU A 75 -17.62 2.45 4.18
CA GLU A 75 -17.49 3.70 3.44
C GLU A 75 -17.01 3.45 2.01
N PHE A 76 -17.96 3.19 1.10
CA PHE A 76 -17.66 2.87 -0.30
C PHE A 76 -16.94 4.00 -1.08
N GLU A 77 -17.09 5.25 -0.65
CA GLU A 77 -16.36 6.42 -1.18
C GLU A 77 -14.84 6.25 -1.03
N LEU A 78 -14.39 5.72 0.12
CA LEU A 78 -12.96 5.49 0.39
C LEU A 78 -12.36 4.41 -0.52
N TRP A 79 -13.18 3.50 -1.05
CA TRP A 79 -12.70 2.44 -1.94
C TRP A 79 -12.31 3.01 -3.30
N GLY A 80 -13.13 3.92 -3.85
CA GLY A 80 -12.79 4.66 -5.06
C GLY A 80 -11.58 5.56 -4.86
N ALA A 81 -11.53 6.26 -3.72
CA ALA A 81 -10.38 7.08 -3.34
C ALA A 81 -9.09 6.26 -3.30
N LEU A 82 -9.11 5.06 -2.70
CA LEU A 82 -7.96 4.16 -2.62
C LEU A 82 -7.41 3.77 -3.99
N VAL A 83 -8.28 3.43 -4.95
CA VAL A 83 -7.85 3.11 -6.33
C VAL A 83 -7.11 4.28 -6.95
N GLY A 84 -7.68 5.50 -6.88
CA GLY A 84 -7.03 6.67 -7.46
C GLY A 84 -5.74 7.06 -6.73
N ALA A 85 -5.70 6.94 -5.40
CA ALA A 85 -4.52 7.22 -4.60
C ALA A 85 -3.36 6.27 -4.94
N VAL A 86 -3.62 4.96 -5.03
CA VAL A 86 -2.60 3.96 -5.43
C VAL A 86 -2.10 4.23 -6.85
N LYS A 87 -3.00 4.58 -7.78
CA LYS A 87 -2.62 4.98 -9.16
C LYS A 87 -1.68 6.18 -9.16
N ASN A 88 -1.99 7.20 -8.37
CA ASN A 88 -1.17 8.43 -8.31
C ASN A 88 0.18 8.16 -7.66
N ILE A 89 0.23 7.36 -6.58
CA ILE A 89 1.49 6.91 -5.97
C ILE A 89 2.33 6.13 -6.98
N TYR A 90 1.74 5.18 -7.71
CA TYR A 90 2.47 4.41 -8.72
C TYR A 90 3.03 5.29 -9.84
N LYS A 91 2.24 6.25 -10.32
CA LYS A 91 2.71 7.24 -11.30
C LYS A 91 3.89 8.05 -10.75
N ALA A 92 3.85 8.50 -9.50
CA ALA A 92 4.93 9.24 -8.87
C ALA A 92 6.21 8.40 -8.75
N VAL A 93 6.09 7.19 -8.21
CA VAL A 93 7.20 6.22 -8.09
C VAL A 93 7.82 5.93 -9.46
N LYS A 94 7.00 5.71 -10.50
CA LYS A 94 7.47 5.48 -11.87
C LYS A 94 8.19 6.71 -12.47
N LYS A 95 7.62 7.90 -12.31
CA LYS A 95 8.23 9.18 -12.75
C LYS A 95 9.57 9.43 -12.07
N LEU A 96 9.73 9.02 -10.82
CA LEU A 96 10.96 9.12 -10.03
C LEU A 96 11.93 7.95 -10.25
N GLN A 97 11.61 7.01 -11.15
CA GLN A 97 12.42 5.83 -11.45
C GLN A 97 12.67 4.93 -10.23
N LEU A 98 11.71 4.90 -9.30
CA LEU A 98 11.76 4.08 -8.08
C LEU A 98 10.96 2.78 -8.19
N ALA A 99 10.29 2.54 -9.32
CA ALA A 99 9.35 1.43 -9.49
C ALA A 99 9.99 0.03 -9.37
N ASP A 100 11.27 -0.10 -9.73
CA ASP A 100 12.02 -1.36 -9.58
C ASP A 100 12.53 -1.58 -8.15
N LEU A 101 12.48 -0.53 -7.33
CA LEU A 101 13.05 -0.50 -5.98
C LEU A 101 12.00 -0.56 -4.88
N VAL A 102 10.84 0.05 -5.12
CA VAL A 102 9.79 0.26 -4.11
C VAL A 102 8.47 -0.34 -4.60
N GLN A 103 7.98 -1.34 -3.87
CA GLN A 103 6.70 -2.00 -4.13
C GLN A 103 5.55 -1.27 -3.44
N ILE A 104 4.39 -1.15 -4.09
CA ILE A 104 3.23 -0.44 -3.54
C ILE A 104 2.11 -1.44 -3.21
N THR A 105 1.84 -1.68 -1.94
CA THR A 105 0.84 -2.63 -1.47
C THR A 105 -0.30 -1.92 -0.73
N THR A 106 -1.39 -2.63 -0.47
CA THR A 106 -2.50 -2.15 0.37
C THR A 106 -2.86 -3.25 1.37
N PRO A 107 -2.78 -3.02 2.69
CA PRO A 107 -3.17 -4.01 3.68
C PRO A 107 -4.69 -4.12 3.78
N HIS A 108 -5.21 -5.32 3.58
CA HIS A 108 -6.64 -5.62 3.64
C HIS A 108 -6.97 -6.58 4.77
N ALA A 109 -7.98 -6.28 5.57
CA ALA A 109 -8.47 -7.20 6.58
C ALA A 109 -8.95 -8.52 5.95
N GLN A 110 -8.69 -9.66 6.60
CA GLN A 110 -9.27 -10.95 6.20
C GLN A 110 -10.80 -10.91 6.08
N ALA A 111 -11.46 -10.00 6.82
CA ALA A 111 -12.90 -9.77 6.80
C ALA A 111 -13.47 -9.38 5.41
N VAL A 112 -12.61 -9.01 4.46
CA VAL A 112 -12.98 -8.78 3.05
C VAL A 112 -13.42 -10.08 2.35
N PHE A 113 -13.01 -11.22 2.89
CA PHE A 113 -13.37 -12.54 2.38
C PHE A 113 -14.48 -13.22 3.18
N VAL A 114 -15.28 -14.05 2.50
CA VAL A 114 -16.24 -14.99 3.09
C VAL A 114 -15.55 -16.31 3.49
N ARG A 115 -14.56 -16.72 2.70
CA ARG A 115 -13.63 -17.85 2.89
C ARG A 115 -12.28 -17.44 2.31
N SER A 116 -11.17 -18.03 2.74
CA SER A 116 -9.77 -17.68 2.39
C SER A 116 -9.46 -17.25 0.94
N CYS A 117 -10.32 -17.59 -0.04
CA CYS A 117 -10.15 -17.24 -1.45
C CYS A 117 -11.42 -16.66 -2.12
N THR A 118 -12.41 -16.13 -1.39
CA THR A 118 -13.65 -15.61 -2.00
C THR A 118 -14.12 -14.30 -1.39
N PHE A 119 -14.06 -13.22 -2.18
CA PHE A 119 -14.56 -11.89 -1.80
C PHE A 119 -16.04 -11.90 -1.43
N LYS A 120 -16.42 -11.13 -0.40
CA LYS A 120 -17.83 -10.87 -0.05
C LYS A 120 -18.61 -10.33 -1.24
N LYS A 121 -19.86 -10.79 -1.41
CA LYS A 121 -20.76 -10.35 -2.50
C LYS A 121 -20.95 -8.82 -2.52
N THR A 122 -20.86 -8.16 -1.37
CA THR A 122 -20.92 -6.70 -1.21
C THR A 122 -19.73 -5.98 -1.83
N VAL A 123 -18.55 -6.61 -1.85
CA VAL A 123 -17.33 -6.08 -2.50
C VAL A 123 -17.40 -6.31 -4.02
N LYS A 124 -17.97 -7.45 -4.43
CA LYS A 124 -17.82 -8.09 -5.75
C LYS A 124 -18.29 -7.36 -7.01
N ARG A 125 -19.07 -6.26 -6.97
CA ARG A 125 -19.74 -5.79 -8.21
C ARG A 125 -19.27 -4.47 -8.83
N LYS A 126 -18.75 -3.52 -8.05
CA LYS A 126 -18.41 -2.18 -8.59
C LYS A 126 -16.94 -1.81 -8.46
N TYR A 127 -16.23 -2.37 -7.48
CA TYR A 127 -14.86 -1.96 -7.16
C TYR A 127 -13.84 -3.09 -7.24
N THR A 128 -14.23 -4.37 -7.12
CA THR A 128 -13.27 -5.49 -7.19
C THR A 128 -12.51 -5.54 -8.51
N LYS A 129 -13.22 -5.46 -9.65
CA LYS A 129 -12.58 -5.55 -10.96
C LYS A 129 -11.51 -4.45 -11.19
N PRO A 130 -11.80 -3.15 -11.03
CA PRO A 130 -10.77 -2.11 -11.20
C PRO A 130 -9.67 -2.18 -10.14
N PHE A 131 -9.95 -2.73 -8.94
CA PHE A 131 -8.92 -2.99 -7.94
C PHE A 131 -7.95 -4.08 -8.43
N LEU A 132 -8.48 -5.22 -8.83
CA LEU A 132 -7.66 -6.35 -9.28
C LEU A 132 -6.88 -6.04 -10.56
N GLU A 133 -7.51 -5.35 -11.51
CA GLU A 133 -6.84 -4.87 -12.73
C GLU A 133 -5.71 -3.90 -12.39
N LEU A 134 -5.91 -3.00 -11.43
CA LEU A 134 -4.85 -2.10 -10.98
C LEU A 134 -3.67 -2.88 -10.38
N PHE A 135 -3.92 -3.83 -9.47
CA PHE A 135 -2.84 -4.62 -8.85
C PHE A 135 -2.09 -5.49 -9.86
N ALA A 136 -2.80 -6.01 -10.87
CA ALA A 136 -2.19 -6.71 -11.99
C ALA A 136 -1.34 -5.77 -12.86
N GLU A 137 -1.82 -4.54 -13.15
CA GLU A 137 -1.11 -3.55 -13.97
C GLU A 137 0.16 -3.01 -13.30
N ILE A 138 0.12 -2.77 -11.98
CA ILE A 138 1.28 -2.28 -11.21
C ILE A 138 2.24 -3.41 -10.80
N GLY A 139 1.92 -4.67 -11.10
CA GLY A 139 2.72 -5.84 -10.72
C GLY A 139 2.87 -6.02 -9.21
N SER A 140 1.92 -5.51 -8.42
CA SER A 140 2.04 -5.48 -6.96
C SER A 140 1.15 -6.49 -6.24
N GLN A 141 1.61 -6.92 -5.08
CA GLN A 141 0.98 -7.97 -4.29
C GLN A 141 -0.23 -7.45 -3.50
N PHE A 142 -1.32 -8.20 -3.56
CA PHE A 142 -2.48 -7.99 -2.69
C PHE A 142 -2.15 -8.48 -1.26
N CYS A 143 -1.95 -7.56 -0.32
CA CYS A 143 -1.55 -7.89 1.05
C CYS A 143 -2.76 -8.14 1.96
N LEU A 144 -2.79 -9.31 2.60
CA LEU A 144 -3.79 -9.67 3.60
C LEU A 144 -3.24 -9.45 5.01
N MET A 145 -3.99 -8.70 5.80
CA MET A 145 -3.78 -8.57 7.24
C MET A 145 -4.59 -9.67 7.93
N LEU A 146 -3.87 -10.71 8.36
CA LEU A 146 -4.41 -11.77 9.21
C LEU A 146 -4.43 -11.27 10.67
N PRO A 147 -5.49 -11.54 11.45
CA PRO A 147 -5.54 -11.18 12.86
C PRO A 147 -4.39 -11.83 13.64
N LEU A 148 -3.87 -11.10 14.63
CA LEU A 148 -2.66 -11.41 15.43
C LEU A 148 -2.63 -12.78 16.13
N SER A 149 -3.70 -13.58 16.07
CA SER A 149 -3.71 -14.97 16.54
C SER A 149 -3.07 -15.97 15.56
N LEU A 150 -2.75 -15.55 14.34
CA LEU A 150 -2.05 -16.35 13.34
C LEU A 150 -0.83 -15.58 12.85
N SER A 151 0.21 -15.58 13.68
CA SER A 151 1.55 -15.20 13.23
C SER A 151 1.97 -16.14 12.09
N THR A 152 2.37 -15.55 10.97
CA THR A 152 2.99 -16.11 9.76
C THR A 152 2.12 -16.15 8.49
N TRP A 153 2.75 -15.66 7.41
CA TRP A 153 2.45 -15.78 5.98
C TRP A 153 1.71 -14.62 5.29
N LEU A 154 2.48 -13.80 4.54
CA LEU A 154 2.02 -13.14 3.32
C LEU A 154 1.45 -14.23 2.39
N ILE A 155 0.15 -14.20 2.13
CA ILE A 155 -0.45 -15.03 1.09
C ILE A 155 -0.37 -14.25 -0.22
N GLN A 156 0.50 -14.69 -1.12
CA GLN A 156 0.53 -14.26 -2.50
C GLN A 156 -0.66 -14.91 -3.23
N GLN A 157 -1.77 -14.18 -3.41
CA GLN A 157 -2.83 -14.60 -4.32
C GLN A 157 -2.59 -13.96 -5.68
N THR A 158 -2.00 -14.73 -6.60
CA THR A 158 -2.08 -14.47 -8.03
C THR A 158 -3.53 -14.72 -8.45
N LEU A 159 -4.28 -13.66 -8.73
CA LEU A 159 -5.60 -13.79 -9.32
C LEU A 159 -5.41 -14.00 -10.82
N ILE A 160 -5.77 -15.21 -11.25
CA ILE A 160 -5.88 -15.65 -12.65
C ILE A 160 -6.96 -14.83 -13.36
#